data_AF-A0A448AZS4-F1
#
_entry.id   AF-A0A448AZS4-F1
#
_cell.length_a   1.000
_cell.length_b   1.000
_cell.length_c   1.000
_cell.angle_alpha   90.00
_cell.angle_beta   90.00
_cell.angle_gamma   90.00
#
_symmetry.space_group_name_H-M   'P 1'
#
loop_
_entity.id
_entity.type
_entity.pdbx_description
1 polymer ?
#
loop_
_entity_poly.entity_id
_entity_poly.type
_entity_poly.pdbx_seq_one_letter_code
_entity_poly.pdbx_strand_id
1 'polypeptide(L)'
;MISDSGLVTVIGGKWTTYREMAEEIVDEASKVADLPEVSCKTHHFSIHGNIPASHADQSDHLYIYGSDIPEIKKLQQSDAALKQKIHPKYDATYAEVLWAIECEMAETLEDVLARRIRFLFTDARAAIDIAEDVAQFMAQRLGKSEEWAVLETKNFIELAKGYLLEDHSPKKETQIIN
;
A
#
# COMPACT_ATOMS: atom_id res chain seq x y z
N MET A 1 -22.10 -8.11 -18.50
CA MET A 1 -23.12 -9.18 -18.71
C MET A 1 -24.08 -9.15 -17.53
N ILE A 2 -25.39 -9.26 -17.77
CA ILE A 2 -26.40 -9.33 -16.71
C ILE A 2 -27.05 -10.71 -16.82
N SER A 3 -27.06 -11.47 -15.72
CA SER A 3 -27.75 -12.76 -15.67
C SER A 3 -29.24 -12.60 -15.34
N ASP A 4 -30.04 -13.65 -15.54
CA ASP A 4 -31.47 -13.66 -15.21
C ASP A 4 -31.76 -13.38 -13.71
N SER A 5 -30.78 -13.62 -12.83
CA SER A 5 -30.90 -13.31 -11.40
C SER A 5 -30.58 -11.85 -11.05
N GLY A 6 -30.19 -11.03 -12.04
CA GLY A 6 -29.76 -9.65 -11.84
C GLY A 6 -28.27 -9.50 -11.49
N LEU A 7 -27.47 -10.57 -11.48
CA LEU A 7 -26.01 -10.43 -11.28
C LEU A 7 -25.38 -9.68 -12.45
N VAL A 8 -24.76 -8.53 -12.16
CA VAL A 8 -23.95 -7.75 -13.10
C VAL A 8 -22.50 -8.22 -13.02
N THR A 9 -21.94 -8.60 -14.16
CA THR A 9 -20.59 -9.15 -14.28
C THR A 9 -19.73 -8.30 -15.20
N VAL A 10 -18.54 -7.92 -14.70
CA VAL A 10 -17.47 -7.22 -15.43
C VAL A 10 -16.36 -8.22 -15.75
N ILE A 11 -15.99 -8.36 -17.02
CA ILE A 11 -14.90 -9.24 -17.46
C ILE A 11 -14.01 -8.44 -18.40
N GLY A 12 -12.69 -8.59 -18.20
CA GLY A 12 -11.69 -7.90 -18.99
C GLY A 12 -11.42 -6.48 -18.50
N GLY A 13 -11.07 -5.60 -19.43
CA GLY A 13 -10.74 -4.21 -19.14
C GLY A 13 -9.24 -3.92 -19.06
N LYS A 14 -8.90 -2.64 -19.20
CA LYS A 14 -7.53 -2.14 -19.11
C LYS A 14 -7.46 -1.09 -18.02
N TRP A 15 -6.28 -0.94 -17.43
CA TRP A 15 -6.00 0.11 -16.46
C TRP A 15 -6.30 1.51 -17.03
N THR A 16 -6.09 1.73 -18.33
CA THR A 16 -6.37 3.02 -18.98
C THR A 16 -7.85 3.31 -19.18
N THR A 17 -8.73 2.29 -19.08
CA THR A 17 -10.17 2.44 -19.33
C THR A 17 -11.01 2.23 -18.07
N TYR A 18 -10.38 2.12 -16.89
CA TYR A 18 -11.05 1.73 -15.65
C TYR A 18 -12.22 2.65 -15.27
N ARG A 19 -12.07 3.96 -15.47
CA ARG A 19 -13.11 4.96 -15.14
C ARG A 19 -14.34 4.82 -16.03
N GLU A 20 -14.14 4.69 -17.34
CA GLU A 20 -15.23 4.50 -18.32
C GLU A 20 -15.96 3.19 -18.07
N MET A 21 -15.21 2.11 -17.81
CA MET A 21 -15.81 0.82 -17.44
C MET A 21 -16.60 0.91 -16.13
N ALA A 22 -16.10 1.66 -15.14
CA ALA A 22 -16.83 1.86 -13.89
C ALA A 22 -18.14 2.63 -14.11
N GLU A 23 -18.13 3.67 -14.95
CA GLU A 23 -19.33 4.41 -15.35
C GLU A 23 -20.35 3.49 -16.01
N GLU A 24 -19.97 2.74 -17.05
CA GLU A 24 -20.86 1.79 -17.73
C GLU A 24 -21.47 0.76 -16.76
N ILE A 25 -20.66 0.21 -15.86
CA ILE A 25 -21.12 -0.83 -14.93
C ILE A 25 -22.06 -0.27 -13.86
N VAL A 26 -21.81 0.95 -13.36
CA VAL A 26 -22.72 1.60 -12.42
C VAL A 26 -24.05 1.95 -13.10
N ASP A 27 -24.03 2.37 -14.37
CA ASP A 27 -25.25 2.65 -15.13
C ASP A 27 -26.07 1.37 -15.34
N GLU A 28 -25.43 0.27 -15.73
CA GLU A 28 -26.11 -1.02 -15.89
C GLU A 28 -26.63 -1.58 -14.55
N ALA A 29 -25.86 -1.46 -13.47
CA ALA A 29 -26.30 -1.87 -12.14
C ALA A 29 -27.48 -1.04 -11.64
N SER A 30 -27.50 0.26 -11.94
CA SER A 30 -28.61 1.16 -11.58
C SER A 30 -29.90 0.77 -12.29
N LYS A 31 -29.84 0.39 -13.57
CA LYS A 31 -30.99 -0.13 -14.33
C LYS A 31 -31.53 -1.43 -13.72
N VAL A 32 -30.65 -2.36 -13.36
CA VAL A 32 -31.06 -3.63 -12.73
C VAL A 32 -31.71 -3.41 -11.36
N ALA A 33 -31.23 -2.42 -10.60
CA ALA A 33 -31.75 -2.07 -9.29
C ALA A 33 -32.96 -1.11 -9.31
N ASP A 34 -33.48 -0.76 -10.49
CA ASP A 34 -34.57 0.22 -10.68
C ASP A 34 -34.31 1.56 -9.99
N LEU A 35 -33.04 2.01 -10.04
CA LEU A 35 -32.63 3.31 -9.50
C LEU A 35 -32.78 4.42 -10.54
N PRO A 36 -33.06 5.67 -10.13
CA PRO A 36 -33.10 6.80 -11.04
C PRO A 36 -31.77 6.98 -11.78
N GLU A 37 -31.86 7.25 -13.08
CA GLU A 37 -30.68 7.56 -13.90
C GLU A 37 -30.08 8.91 -13.50
N VAL A 38 -28.77 8.94 -13.28
CA VAL A 38 -28.02 10.15 -12.92
C VAL A 38 -26.77 10.21 -13.79
N SER A 39 -26.51 11.36 -14.41
CA SER A 39 -25.29 11.54 -15.20
C SER A 39 -24.04 11.41 -14.33
N CYS A 40 -23.11 10.56 -14.76
CA CYS A 40 -21.82 10.36 -14.11
C CYS A 40 -20.99 11.65 -14.13
N LYS A 41 -20.34 11.96 -12.99
CA LYS A 41 -19.50 13.18 -12.81
C LYS A 41 -18.03 12.85 -12.58
N THR A 42 -17.65 11.57 -12.61
CA THR A 42 -16.32 11.10 -12.21
C THR A 42 -15.19 11.63 -13.10
N HIS A 43 -15.49 12.07 -14.33
CA HIS A 43 -14.51 12.69 -15.23
C HIS A 43 -13.85 13.96 -14.65
N HIS A 44 -14.52 14.62 -13.70
CA HIS A 44 -14.02 15.84 -13.07
C HIS A 44 -13.62 15.66 -11.61
N PHE A 45 -13.74 14.44 -11.08
CA PHE A 45 -13.36 14.15 -9.71
C PHE A 45 -11.87 13.89 -9.62
N SER A 46 -11.23 14.54 -8.66
CA SER A 46 -9.88 14.16 -8.26
C SER A 46 -9.95 12.91 -7.41
N ILE A 47 -9.00 12.00 -7.61
CA ILE A 47 -8.76 10.92 -6.64
C ILE A 47 -8.10 11.48 -5.38
N HIS A 48 -8.19 10.73 -4.29
CA HIS A 48 -7.48 11.04 -3.05
C HIS A 48 -5.96 11.18 -3.30
N GLY A 49 -5.29 12.01 -2.50
CA GLY A 49 -3.87 12.33 -2.71
C GLY A 49 -3.61 13.38 -3.80
N ASN A 50 -4.58 13.77 -4.63
CA ASN A 50 -4.34 14.69 -5.74
C ASN A 50 -3.85 16.08 -5.26
N ILE A 51 -2.73 16.51 -5.83
CA ILE A 51 -2.20 17.88 -5.70
C ILE A 51 -1.86 18.43 -7.09
N PRO A 52 -1.88 19.76 -7.29
CA PRO A 52 -1.38 20.35 -8.53
C PRO A 52 0.06 19.90 -8.83
N ALA A 53 0.35 19.56 -10.09
CA ALA A 53 1.68 19.09 -10.49
C ALA A 53 2.80 20.09 -10.17
N SER A 54 2.50 21.39 -10.13
CA SER A 54 3.44 22.45 -9.73
C SER A 54 3.86 22.39 -8.25
N HIS A 55 3.12 21.65 -7.41
CA HIS A 55 3.42 21.46 -5.99
C HIS A 55 4.08 20.12 -5.69
N ALA A 56 4.23 19.24 -6.70
CA ALA A 56 4.89 17.95 -6.53
C ALA A 56 6.42 18.14 -6.56
N ASP A 57 7.07 17.96 -5.42
CA ASP A 57 8.53 17.93 -5.30
C ASP A 57 9.05 16.50 -5.42
N GLN A 58 9.48 16.09 -6.62
CA GLN A 58 9.99 14.75 -6.88
C GLN A 58 11.36 14.47 -6.24
N SER A 59 12.01 15.45 -5.61
CA SER A 59 13.24 15.23 -4.85
C SER A 59 12.98 14.67 -3.44
N ASP A 60 11.77 14.84 -2.91
CA ASP A 60 11.32 14.23 -1.66
C ASP A 60 10.63 12.90 -1.95
N HIS A 61 11.13 11.78 -1.41
CA HIS A 61 10.54 10.45 -1.61
C HIS A 61 9.04 10.37 -1.27
N LEU A 62 8.55 11.24 -0.37
CA LEU A 62 7.14 11.29 0.01
C LEU A 62 6.22 11.82 -1.11
N TYR A 63 6.75 12.31 -2.24
CA TYR A 63 5.95 12.89 -3.32
C TYR A 63 4.81 11.99 -3.81
N ILE A 64 4.94 10.67 -3.64
CA ILE A 64 3.93 9.67 -4.02
C ILE A 64 2.62 9.79 -3.21
N TYR A 65 2.65 10.41 -2.03
CA TYR A 65 1.50 10.56 -1.13
C TYR A 65 0.73 11.88 -1.33
N GLY A 66 1.24 12.79 -2.17
CA GLY A 66 0.53 14.01 -2.58
C GLY A 66 -0.04 14.83 -1.40
N SER A 67 -1.36 14.93 -1.29
CA SER A 67 -2.02 15.75 -0.26
C SER A 67 -1.79 15.25 1.17
N ASP A 68 -1.34 14.02 1.36
CA ASP A 68 -1.22 13.38 2.66
C ASP A 68 0.17 13.58 3.31
N ILE A 69 1.14 14.08 2.53
CA ILE A 69 2.51 14.37 2.97
C ILE A 69 2.55 15.15 4.30
N PRO A 70 1.74 16.21 4.53
CA PRO A 70 1.78 16.94 5.80
C PRO A 70 1.45 16.08 7.03
N GLU A 71 0.49 15.17 6.93
CA GLU A 71 0.11 14.31 8.05
C GLU A 71 1.17 13.21 8.29
N ILE A 72 1.77 12.65 7.23
CA ILE A 72 2.90 11.73 7.38
C ILE A 72 4.08 12.43 8.06
N LYS A 73 4.40 13.67 7.67
CA LYS A 73 5.46 14.47 8.31
C LYS A 73 5.15 14.77 9.78
N LYS A 74 3.88 14.96 10.13
CA LYS A 74 3.44 15.12 11.51
C LYS A 74 3.61 13.83 12.33
N LEU A 75 3.33 12.67 11.76
CA LEU A 75 3.63 11.37 12.39
C LEU A 75 5.12 11.25 12.69
N GLN A 76 5.99 11.57 11.73
CA GLN A 76 7.45 11.59 11.93
C GLN A 76 7.92 12.57 13.02
N GLN A 77 7.17 13.64 13.28
CA GLN A 77 7.48 14.61 14.33
C GLN A 77 6.94 14.21 15.71
N SER A 78 5.86 13.42 15.75
CA SER A 78 5.21 13.01 16.98
C SER A 78 5.96 11.93 17.77
N ASP A 79 6.74 11.09 17.09
CA ASP A 79 7.46 9.97 17.68
C ASP A 79 8.78 9.73 16.93
N ALA A 80 9.89 9.72 17.68
CA ALA A 80 11.22 9.47 17.14
C ALA A 80 11.32 8.09 16.47
N ALA A 81 10.57 7.09 16.95
CA ALA A 81 10.53 5.76 16.33
C ALA A 81 9.90 5.81 14.93
N LEU A 82 8.85 6.63 14.73
CA LEU A 82 8.19 6.79 13.42
C LEU A 82 9.08 7.49 12.40
N LYS A 83 10.04 8.30 12.85
CA LYS A 83 11.03 8.94 11.98
C LYS A 83 12.17 8.01 11.56
N GLN A 84 12.34 6.86 12.22
CA GLN A 84 13.39 5.92 11.87
C GLN A 84 13.12 5.30 10.51
N LYS A 85 14.19 5.15 9.73
CA LYS A 85 14.16 4.44 8.45
C LYS A 85 13.89 2.96 8.69
N ILE A 86 13.04 2.36 7.86
CA ILE A 86 12.82 0.91 7.91
C ILE A 86 14.00 0.14 7.32
N HIS A 87 14.77 0.77 6.43
CA HIS A 87 16.00 0.22 5.86
C HIS A 87 17.09 1.31 5.71
N PRO A 88 18.35 1.06 6.06
CA PRO A 88 19.40 2.10 6.07
C PRO A 88 19.70 2.73 4.70
N LYS A 89 19.57 1.96 3.61
CA LYS A 89 19.82 2.40 2.22
C LYS A 89 18.71 3.30 1.64
N TYR A 90 17.49 3.26 2.18
CA TYR A 90 16.32 3.91 1.58
C TYR A 90 15.79 5.01 2.51
N ASP A 91 14.90 5.87 2.00
CA ASP A 91 14.36 6.99 2.78
C ASP A 91 13.06 6.68 3.51
N ALA A 92 12.39 5.57 3.16
CA ALA A 92 11.15 5.15 3.79
C ALA A 92 11.30 4.92 5.31
N THR A 93 10.28 5.31 6.05
CA THR A 93 10.24 5.38 7.51
C THR A 93 9.06 4.61 8.11
N TYR A 94 9.12 4.34 9.42
CA TYR A 94 7.99 3.69 10.12
C TYR A 94 6.71 4.55 10.13
N ALA A 95 6.79 5.86 9.88
CA ALA A 95 5.63 6.71 9.68
C ALA A 95 4.81 6.30 8.44
N GLU A 96 5.45 5.90 7.34
CA GLU A 96 4.75 5.39 6.15
C GLU A 96 4.12 4.03 6.39
N VAL A 97 4.78 3.17 7.20
CA VAL A 97 4.19 1.89 7.64
C VAL A 97 2.94 2.15 8.49
N LEU A 98 3.00 3.10 9.43
CA LEU A 98 1.83 3.46 10.25
C LEU A 98 0.72 4.07 9.39
N TRP A 99 1.06 4.95 8.46
CA TRP A 99 0.09 5.55 7.53
C TRP A 99 -0.61 4.47 6.69
N ALA A 100 0.14 3.50 6.18
CA ALA A 100 -0.41 2.38 5.43
C ALA A 100 -1.44 1.59 6.26
N ILE A 101 -1.17 1.37 7.54
CA ILE A 101 -2.08 0.67 8.48
C ILE A 101 -3.33 1.51 8.76
N GLU A 102 -3.15 2.75 9.21
CA GLU A 102 -4.24 3.57 9.77
C GLU A 102 -5.10 4.25 8.70
N CYS A 103 -4.53 4.54 7.52
CA CYS A 103 -5.18 5.37 6.49
C CYS A 103 -5.35 4.64 5.16
N GLU A 104 -4.61 3.56 4.89
CA GLU A 104 -4.65 2.87 3.60
C GLU A 104 -5.10 1.39 3.70
N MET A 105 -5.61 0.97 4.86
CA MET A 105 -6.12 -0.38 5.12
C MET A 105 -5.09 -1.49 4.83
N ALA A 106 -3.82 -1.28 5.17
CA ALA A 106 -2.82 -2.35 5.12
C ALA A 106 -3.02 -3.31 6.31
N GLU A 107 -3.34 -4.57 6.01
CA GLU A 107 -3.63 -5.60 7.02
C GLU A 107 -2.57 -6.71 7.05
N THR A 108 -1.71 -6.76 6.04
CA THR A 108 -0.66 -7.77 5.88
C THR A 108 0.69 -7.14 5.56
N LEU A 109 1.78 -7.86 5.83
CA LEU A 109 3.12 -7.39 5.50
C LEU A 109 3.29 -7.14 3.99
N GLU A 110 2.62 -7.94 3.16
CA GLU A 110 2.60 -7.74 1.70
C GLU A 110 1.90 -6.44 1.29
N ASP A 111 0.82 -6.04 1.97
CA ASP A 111 0.14 -4.78 1.67
C ASP A 111 1.09 -3.59 1.82
N VAL A 112 1.89 -3.58 2.88
CA VAL A 112 2.89 -2.54 3.14
C VAL A 112 4.05 -2.64 2.15
N LEU A 113 4.77 -3.76 2.14
CA LEU A 113 6.06 -3.86 1.44
C LEU A 113 5.94 -4.09 -0.07
N ALA A 114 4.82 -4.60 -0.57
CA ALA A 114 4.59 -4.77 -2.00
C ALA A 114 3.70 -3.67 -2.59
N ARG A 115 2.59 -3.33 -1.93
CA ARG A 115 1.53 -2.51 -2.55
C ARG A 115 1.64 -1.01 -2.24
N ARG A 116 2.00 -0.63 -1.00
CA ARG A 116 2.14 0.77 -0.59
C ARG A 116 3.55 1.34 -0.82
N ILE A 117 4.56 0.76 -0.17
CA ILE A 117 5.95 1.25 -0.21
C ILE A 117 6.78 0.56 -1.32
N ARG A 118 6.31 -0.61 -1.79
CA ARG A 118 6.81 -1.32 -3.00
C ARG A 118 8.26 -1.82 -2.96
N PHE A 119 8.85 -2.01 -1.78
CA PHE A 119 10.15 -2.66 -1.60
C PHE A 119 10.25 -4.00 -2.33
N LEU A 120 9.20 -4.83 -2.29
CA LEU A 120 9.22 -6.16 -2.94
C LEU A 120 9.58 -6.07 -4.43
N PHE A 121 9.10 -5.05 -5.13
CA PHE A 121 9.30 -4.89 -6.57
C PHE A 121 10.58 -4.11 -6.90
N THR A 122 11.03 -3.22 -6.02
CA THR A 122 12.20 -2.36 -6.27
C THR A 122 13.51 -2.97 -5.77
N ASP A 123 13.49 -3.68 -4.63
CA ASP A 123 14.61 -4.44 -4.07
C ASP A 123 14.08 -5.53 -3.12
N ALA A 124 13.79 -6.72 -3.67
CA ALA A 124 13.27 -7.85 -2.90
C ALA A 124 14.23 -8.34 -1.79
N ARG A 125 15.54 -8.13 -1.93
CA ARG A 125 16.52 -8.48 -0.89
C ARG A 125 16.38 -7.54 0.30
N ALA A 126 16.26 -6.23 0.06
CA ALA A 126 15.97 -5.25 1.09
C ALA A 126 14.60 -5.51 1.76
N ALA A 127 13.60 -5.93 0.98
CA ALA A 127 12.30 -6.31 1.53
C ALA A 127 12.39 -7.50 2.50
N ILE A 128 13.21 -8.51 2.18
CA ILE A 128 13.47 -9.66 3.06
C ILE A 128 14.24 -9.23 4.31
N ASP A 129 15.23 -8.33 4.16
CA ASP A 129 16.06 -7.86 5.28
C ASP A 129 15.24 -7.14 6.36
N ILE A 130 14.14 -6.46 5.99
CA ILE A 130 13.30 -5.69 6.92
C ILE A 130 12.00 -6.40 7.33
N ALA A 131 11.73 -7.59 6.80
CA ALA A 131 10.43 -8.25 6.95
C ALA A 131 10.04 -8.48 8.41
N GLU A 132 10.99 -8.94 9.23
CA GLU A 132 10.75 -9.26 10.65
C GLU A 132 10.43 -7.98 11.46
N ASP A 133 11.26 -6.96 11.36
CA ASP A 133 11.10 -5.70 12.11
C ASP A 133 9.79 -5.00 11.74
N VAL A 134 9.44 -4.96 10.45
CA VAL A 134 8.18 -4.36 9.98
C VAL A 134 6.98 -5.20 10.43
N ALA A 135 7.05 -6.54 10.39
CA ALA A 135 5.97 -7.39 10.89
C ALA A 135 5.74 -7.22 12.39
N GLN A 136 6.80 -7.11 13.20
CA GLN A 136 6.70 -6.85 14.63
C GLN A 136 6.08 -5.48 14.91
N PHE A 137 6.51 -4.44 14.18
CA PHE A 137 5.89 -3.13 14.27
C PHE A 137 4.40 -3.19 13.91
N MET A 138 4.04 -3.85 12.81
CA MET A 138 2.64 -4.03 12.40
C MET A 138 1.83 -4.77 13.47
N ALA A 139 2.38 -5.83 14.06
CA ALA A 139 1.70 -6.62 15.07
C ALA A 139 1.32 -5.79 16.29
N GLN A 140 2.25 -4.95 16.77
CA GLN A 140 2.00 -4.04 17.89
C GLN A 140 0.89 -3.04 17.57
N ARG A 141 0.88 -2.49 16.35
CA ARG A 141 -0.12 -1.47 15.94
C ARG A 141 -1.49 -2.07 15.67
N LEU A 142 -1.55 -3.27 15.11
CA LEU A 142 -2.80 -4.01 14.80
C LEU A 142 -3.34 -4.83 15.99
N GLY A 143 -2.65 -4.84 17.14
CA GLY A 143 -3.01 -5.65 18.30
C GLY A 143 -2.92 -7.16 18.03
N LYS A 144 -2.00 -7.59 17.17
CA LYS A 144 -1.73 -8.99 16.85
C LYS A 144 -0.65 -9.57 17.77
N SER A 145 -0.54 -10.89 17.79
CA SER A 145 0.44 -11.60 18.61
C SER A 145 1.81 -11.69 17.92
N GLU A 146 2.84 -12.06 18.69
CA GLU A 146 4.17 -12.34 18.15
C GLU A 146 4.14 -13.51 17.15
N GLU A 147 3.31 -14.52 17.39
CA GLU A 147 3.14 -15.64 16.46
C GLU A 147 2.58 -15.19 15.11
N TRP A 148 1.73 -14.16 15.09
CA TRP A 148 1.26 -13.55 13.86
C TRP A 148 2.42 -12.86 13.12
N ALA A 149 3.28 -12.11 13.81
CA ALA A 149 4.43 -11.44 13.20
C ALA A 149 5.40 -12.47 12.58
N VAL A 150 5.69 -13.55 13.30
CA VAL A 150 6.54 -14.66 12.81
C VAL A 150 5.92 -15.32 11.58
N LEU A 151 4.61 -15.57 11.58
CA LEU A 151 3.91 -16.19 10.46
C LEU A 151 3.90 -15.27 9.23
N GLU A 152 3.58 -13.99 9.40
CA GLU A 152 3.60 -13.00 8.32
C GLU A 152 5.00 -12.84 7.71
N THR A 153 6.03 -12.74 8.56
CA THR A 153 7.43 -12.67 8.12
C THR A 153 7.78 -13.88 7.26
N LYS A 154 7.45 -15.09 7.73
CA LYS A 154 7.69 -16.32 6.98
C LYS A 154 6.96 -16.32 5.63
N ASN A 155 5.67 -16.02 5.63
CA ASN A 155 4.85 -16.02 4.42
C ASN A 155 5.36 -15.00 3.38
N PHE A 156 5.72 -13.80 3.85
CA PHE A 156 6.26 -12.75 3.00
C PHE A 156 7.64 -13.11 2.44
N ILE A 157 8.54 -13.68 3.24
CA ILE A 157 9.86 -14.14 2.74
C ILE A 157 9.70 -15.22 1.69
N GLU A 158 8.80 -16.19 1.89
CA GLU A 158 8.51 -17.22 0.87
C GLU A 158 7.96 -16.62 -0.43
N LEU A 159 7.06 -15.62 -0.34
CA LEU A 159 6.61 -14.85 -1.50
C LEU A 159 7.79 -14.11 -2.17
N ALA A 160 8.62 -13.43 -1.38
CA ALA A 160 9.71 -12.60 -1.87
C ALA A 160 10.81 -13.38 -2.58
N LYS A 161 11.05 -14.63 -2.19
CA LYS A 161 11.95 -15.54 -2.92
C LYS A 161 11.52 -15.75 -4.37
N GLY A 162 10.23 -15.68 -4.68
CA GLY A 162 9.72 -15.74 -6.05
C GLY A 162 10.15 -14.56 -6.94
N TYR A 163 10.66 -13.49 -6.35
CA TYR A 163 11.18 -12.30 -7.05
C TYR A 163 12.72 -12.29 -7.16
N LEU A 164 13.39 -13.36 -6.71
CA LEU A 164 14.83 -13.48 -6.73
C LEU A 164 15.30 -14.54 -7.73
N LEU A 165 16.40 -14.25 -8.42
CA LEU A 165 17.12 -15.25 -9.23
C LEU A 165 18.11 -16.07 -8.39
N GLU A 166 18.57 -15.50 -7.28
CA GLU A 166 19.53 -16.10 -6.35
C GLU A 166 18.98 -15.99 -4.94
N ASP A 167 19.15 -17.05 -4.15
CA ASP A 167 18.68 -17.10 -2.78
C ASP A 167 19.25 -15.94 -1.94
N HIS A 168 18.41 -15.38 -1.09
CA HIS A 168 18.76 -14.37 -0.10
C HIS A 168 18.10 -14.72 1.23
N SER A 169 18.78 -14.41 2.32
CA SER A 169 18.29 -14.61 3.68
C SER A 169 18.47 -13.32 4.48
N PRO A 170 17.59 -13.03 5.45
CA PRO A 170 17.65 -11.79 6.21
C PRO A 170 19.03 -11.54 6.81
N LYS A 171 19.59 -10.36 6.55
CA LYS A 171 20.79 -9.90 7.23
C LYS A 171 20.42 -9.47 8.64
N LYS A 172 20.79 -10.27 9.64
CA LYS A 172 20.74 -9.81 11.04
C LYS A 172 21.79 -8.72 11.23
N GLU A 173 21.37 -7.45 11.28
CA GLU A 173 22.24 -6.39 11.77
C GLU A 173 22.53 -6.68 13.24
N THR A 174 23.77 -7.08 13.54
CA THR A 174 24.27 -7.09 14.91
C THR A 174 24.42 -5.63 15.32
N GLN A 175 23.43 -5.06 16.00
CA GLN A 175 23.62 -3.79 16.70
C GLN A 175 24.64 -4.04 17.82
N ILE A 176 25.93 -3.80 17.52
CA ILE A 176 26.94 -3.57 18.54
C ILE A 176 26.63 -2.20 19.12
N ILE A 177 25.87 -2.19 20.20
CA ILE A 177 25.65 -1.00 21.01
C ILE A 177 26.95 -0.80 21.81
N ASN A 178 27.72 0.23 21.44
CA ASN A 178 28.80 0.79 22.26
C ASN A 178 28.33 2.12 22.84
#